data_AF-A0A8D8WJK3-F1
#
_entry.id   AF-A0A8D8WJK3-F1
#
_cell.length_a   1.000
_cell.length_b   1.000
_cell.length_c   1.000
_cell.angle_alpha   90.00
_cell.angle_beta   90.00
_cell.angle_gamma   90.00
#
_symmetry.space_group_name_H-M   'P 1'
#
loop_
_entity.id
_entity.type
_entity.pdbx_description
1 polymer ?
#
loop_
_entity_poly.entity_id
_entity_poly.type
_entity_poly.pdbx_seq_one_letter_code
_entity_poly.pdbx_strand_id
1 'polypeptide(L)'
;ARVYIGSFWDQPLQHDVNRRLFEDEEQDLFKDLQSLPRNAALRKLNDLIKRARLAKVQAYIISALRKDMPNMFGKEAKKKDLIKKLDEIYKQIQREYQISPGDFPKVEKMQELLQHHDFTKFQQLRPRLIEVVDKMLAEDIAHLMQQIPRDDEARVSGAPLLKGGAFDGVKDTISPFGYKRGEGIDAGQGEPDWIVNKERHKYDATFSSLNPVDGKVTGANAKAEMVKSKLPNSVLGKIWKLSDVDKDGFLDADEFALAMHLISVKVSGYDIPSELPEHLIPPRKRGDGGALSPARSDTMGGEAES
;
A
#
# COMPACT_ATOMS: atom_id res chain seq x y z
N ALA A 1 -19.17 -0.99 -0.50
CA ALA A 1 -18.24 -1.36 0.59
C ALA A 1 -17.29 -2.41 0.03
N ARG A 2 -15.97 -2.30 0.29
CA ARG A 2 -15.00 -3.33 -0.10
C ARG A 2 -15.01 -4.46 0.94
N VAL A 3 -14.88 -5.70 0.50
CA VAL A 3 -14.81 -6.90 1.34
C VAL A 3 -13.41 -7.48 1.20
N TYR A 4 -12.76 -7.74 2.34
CA TYR A 4 -11.43 -8.35 2.40
C TYR A 4 -11.58 -9.82 2.78
N ILE A 5 -11.12 -10.73 1.92
CA ILE A 5 -11.28 -12.18 2.10
C ILE A 5 -9.96 -12.76 2.62
N GLY A 6 -9.94 -13.26 3.85
CA GLY A 6 -8.72 -13.82 4.44
C GLY A 6 -8.95 -14.51 5.77
N SER A 7 -7.89 -15.15 6.28
CA SER A 7 -7.81 -15.69 7.63
C SER A 7 -6.89 -14.81 8.47
N PHE A 8 -7.47 -13.87 9.21
CA PHE A 8 -6.73 -12.89 10.02
C PHE A 8 -6.34 -13.45 11.39
N TRP A 9 -5.68 -14.61 11.40
CA TRP A 9 -5.25 -15.32 12.61
C TRP A 9 -3.84 -15.89 12.38
N ASP A 10 -3.05 -15.97 13.45
CA ASP A 10 -1.68 -16.48 13.51
C ASP A 10 -1.54 -18.01 13.36
N GLN A 11 -2.65 -18.73 13.12
CA GLN A 11 -2.65 -20.18 12.99
C GLN A 11 -2.47 -20.64 11.53
N PRO A 12 -1.92 -21.85 11.31
CA PRO A 12 -1.82 -22.42 9.98
C PRO A 12 -3.18 -22.52 9.27
N LEU A 13 -3.18 -22.23 7.96
CA LEU A 13 -4.36 -22.43 7.12
C LEU A 13 -4.74 -23.91 7.09
N GLN A 14 -6.02 -24.20 7.34
CA GLN A 14 -6.56 -25.57 7.17
C GLN A 14 -6.60 -25.97 5.69
N HIS A 15 -6.82 -25.01 4.79
CA HIS A 15 -6.81 -25.19 3.34
C HIS A 15 -5.99 -24.07 2.69
N ASP A 16 -4.92 -24.43 1.99
CA ASP A 16 -3.95 -23.51 1.41
C ASP A 16 -4.18 -23.20 -0.08
N VAL A 17 -5.19 -23.80 -0.70
CA VAL A 17 -5.56 -23.59 -2.11
C VAL A 17 -5.73 -22.11 -2.47
N ASN A 18 -6.28 -21.31 -1.54
CA ASN A 18 -6.52 -19.87 -1.73
C ASN A 18 -5.55 -18.98 -0.95
N ARG A 19 -4.42 -19.52 -0.47
CA ARG A 19 -3.44 -18.77 0.34
C ARG A 19 -3.06 -17.43 -0.28
N ARG A 20 -2.81 -17.40 -1.60
CA ARG A 20 -2.47 -16.16 -2.32
C ARG A 20 -3.55 -15.09 -2.24
N LEU A 21 -4.81 -15.48 -2.42
CA LEU A 21 -5.93 -14.53 -2.33
C LEU A 21 -6.03 -13.93 -0.92
N PHE A 22 -5.82 -14.77 0.11
CA PHE A 22 -5.85 -14.31 1.49
C PHE A 22 -4.70 -13.35 1.80
N GLU A 23 -3.49 -13.67 1.35
CA GLU A 23 -2.30 -12.82 1.49
C GLU A 23 -2.48 -11.47 0.76
N ASP A 24 -3.02 -11.48 -0.46
CA ASP A 24 -3.25 -10.27 -1.25
C ASP A 24 -4.31 -9.36 -0.61
N GLU A 25 -5.44 -9.93 -0.16
CA GLU A 25 -6.50 -9.17 0.51
C GLU A 25 -6.09 -8.66 1.90
N GLU A 26 -5.27 -9.42 2.63
CA GLU A 26 -4.68 -8.98 3.89
C GLU A 26 -3.74 -7.79 3.70
N GLN A 27 -2.89 -7.83 2.68
CA GLN A 27 -2.03 -6.69 2.35
C GLN A 27 -2.84 -5.45 1.98
N ASP A 28 -3.90 -5.61 1.19
CA ASP A 28 -4.74 -4.48 0.79
C ASP A 28 -5.49 -3.90 1.99
N LEU A 29 -5.99 -4.74 2.91
CA LEU A 29 -6.56 -4.28 4.17
C LEU A 29 -5.55 -3.50 5.00
N PHE A 30 -4.31 -3.99 5.13
CA PHE A 30 -3.29 -3.31 5.92
C PHE A 30 -2.85 -1.98 5.31
N LYS A 31 -2.72 -1.88 3.98
CA LYS A 31 -2.47 -0.60 3.30
C LYS A 31 -3.59 0.40 3.58
N ASP A 32 -4.84 -0.05 3.51
CA ASP A 32 -6.00 0.77 3.80
C ASP A 32 -6.02 1.25 5.25
N LEU A 33 -5.78 0.36 6.22
CA LEU A 33 -5.69 0.69 7.63
C LEU A 33 -4.53 1.67 7.93
N GLN A 34 -3.36 1.45 7.32
CA GLN A 34 -2.21 2.34 7.43
C GLN A 34 -2.50 3.75 6.90
N SER A 35 -3.41 3.88 5.93
CA SER A 35 -3.82 5.18 5.39
C SER A 35 -4.81 5.95 6.30
N LEU A 36 -5.39 5.32 7.33
CA LEU A 36 -6.45 5.91 8.16
C LEU A 36 -6.04 7.20 8.88
N PRO A 37 -4.87 7.33 9.54
CA PRO A 37 -4.50 8.57 10.21
C PRO A 37 -4.41 9.76 9.24
N ARG A 38 -3.87 9.53 8.03
CA ARG A 38 -3.82 10.52 6.95
C ARG A 38 -5.22 10.87 6.48
N ASN A 39 -6.04 9.86 6.18
CA ASN A 39 -7.41 10.06 5.72
C ASN A 39 -8.25 10.79 6.80
N ALA A 40 -7.92 10.61 8.09
CA ALA A 40 -8.52 11.37 9.18
C ALA A 40 -8.12 12.84 9.15
N ALA A 41 -6.83 13.17 8.92
CA ALA A 41 -6.38 14.56 8.77
C ALA A 41 -7.04 15.25 7.58
N LEU A 42 -7.07 14.60 6.41
CA LEU A 42 -7.75 15.10 5.21
C LEU A 42 -9.25 15.28 5.44
N ARG A 43 -9.91 14.32 6.11
CA ARG A 43 -11.33 14.43 6.47
C ARG A 43 -11.59 15.62 7.37
N LYS A 44 -10.80 15.79 8.45
CA LYS A 44 -10.91 16.93 9.36
C LYS A 44 -10.72 18.26 8.63
N LEU A 45 -9.77 18.33 7.71
CA LEU A 45 -9.54 19.52 6.91
C LEU A 45 -10.73 19.82 5.98
N ASN A 46 -11.24 18.80 5.29
CA ASN A 46 -12.44 18.93 4.45
C ASN A 46 -13.66 19.38 5.25
N ASP A 47 -13.85 18.86 6.46
CA ASP A 47 -14.95 19.26 7.34
C ASP A 47 -14.77 20.70 7.85
N LEU A 48 -13.53 21.13 8.13
CA LEU A 48 -13.21 22.52 8.45
C LEU A 48 -13.55 23.46 7.28
N ILE A 49 -13.17 23.11 6.05
CA ILE A 49 -13.49 23.88 4.84
C ILE A 49 -15.01 24.04 4.69
N LYS A 50 -15.75 22.93 4.78
CA LYS A 50 -17.22 22.95 4.71
C LYS A 50 -17.82 23.83 5.79
N ARG A 51 -17.32 23.73 7.03
CA ARG A 51 -17.80 24.52 8.16
C ARG A 51 -17.51 26.01 7.98
N ALA A 52 -16.33 26.36 7.48
CA ALA A 52 -15.93 27.74 7.22
C ALA A 52 -16.81 28.39 6.15
N ARG A 53 -17.09 27.67 5.04
CA ARG A 53 -18.03 28.13 4.01
C ARG A 53 -19.43 28.33 4.57
N LEU A 54 -19.95 27.34 5.32
CA LEU A 54 -21.27 27.43 5.94
C LEU A 54 -21.35 28.62 6.92
N ALA A 55 -20.33 28.84 7.75
CA ALA A 55 -20.28 29.97 8.67
C ALA A 55 -20.25 31.32 7.93
N LYS A 56 -19.51 31.41 6.81
CA LYS A 56 -19.49 32.59 5.95
C LYS A 56 -20.87 32.87 5.34
N VAL A 57 -21.52 31.85 4.79
CA VAL A 57 -22.89 31.93 4.27
C VAL A 57 -23.88 32.40 5.34
N GLN A 58 -23.80 31.81 6.53
CA GLN A 58 -24.66 32.19 7.65
C GLN A 58 -24.43 33.64 8.07
N ALA A 59 -23.18 34.14 8.07
CA ALA A 59 -22.88 35.55 8.35
C ALA A 59 -23.53 36.49 7.32
N TYR A 60 -23.50 36.15 6.03
CA TYR A 60 -24.18 36.93 5.00
C TYR A 60 -25.69 36.93 5.17
N ILE A 61 -26.30 35.78 5.45
CA ILE A 61 -27.75 35.66 5.69
C ILE A 61 -28.15 36.55 6.86
N ILE A 62 -27.48 36.42 8.01
CA ILE A 62 -27.82 37.16 9.22
C ILE A 62 -27.62 38.67 9.01
N SER A 63 -26.57 39.08 8.30
CA SER A 63 -26.36 40.49 7.99
C SER A 63 -27.41 41.02 7.00
N ALA A 64 -27.81 40.25 5.99
CA ALA A 64 -28.86 40.66 5.04
C ALA A 64 -30.19 40.86 5.76
N LEU A 65 -30.56 39.91 6.62
CA LEU A 65 -31.75 40.03 7.47
C LEU A 65 -31.68 41.25 8.40
N ARG A 66 -30.51 41.53 8.98
CA ARG A 66 -30.33 42.72 9.84
C ARG A 66 -30.47 44.02 9.07
N LYS A 67 -29.91 44.09 7.85
CA LYS A 67 -29.90 45.27 6.97
C LYS A 67 -31.32 45.68 6.56
N ASP A 68 -32.20 44.70 6.33
CA ASP A 68 -33.58 44.93 5.89
C ASP A 68 -34.58 45.14 7.03
N MET A 69 -34.12 45.10 8.30
CA MET A 69 -34.97 45.33 9.46
C MET A 69 -35.20 46.82 9.73
N PRO A 70 -36.45 47.26 9.97
CA PRO A 70 -36.76 48.65 10.30
C PRO A 70 -36.33 49.01 11.73
N ASN A 71 -35.90 50.25 11.93
CA ASN A 71 -35.41 50.71 13.22
C ASN A 71 -36.54 50.99 14.24
N MET A 72 -37.71 51.48 13.79
CA MET A 72 -38.76 52.00 14.68
C MET A 72 -40.04 51.16 14.72
N PHE A 73 -40.75 50.95 13.61
CA PHE A 73 -42.06 50.28 13.58
C PHE A 73 -42.12 49.12 12.56
N GLY A 74 -43.10 48.23 12.71
CA GLY A 74 -43.35 47.14 11.74
C GLY A 74 -42.39 45.94 11.80
N LYS A 75 -41.60 45.82 12.87
CA LYS A 75 -40.54 44.81 13.04
C LYS A 75 -41.05 43.37 12.89
N GLU A 76 -42.15 43.03 13.58
CA GLU A 76 -42.72 41.68 13.53
C GLU A 76 -43.29 41.31 12.15
N ALA A 77 -43.98 42.26 11.50
CA ALA A 77 -44.49 42.06 10.15
C ALA A 77 -43.35 41.87 9.14
N LYS A 78 -42.30 42.71 9.23
CA LYS A 78 -41.13 42.61 8.35
C LYS A 78 -40.34 41.32 8.59
N LYS A 79 -40.17 40.89 9.84
CA LYS A 79 -39.55 39.60 10.18
C LYS A 79 -40.29 38.44 9.51
N LYS A 80 -41.63 38.39 9.61
CA LYS A 80 -42.43 37.36 8.94
C LYS A 80 -42.29 37.40 7.42
N ASP A 81 -42.25 38.60 6.81
CA ASP A 81 -42.03 38.77 5.37
C ASP A 81 -40.64 38.26 4.94
N LEU A 82 -39.58 38.61 5.67
CA LEU A 82 -38.20 38.18 5.38
C LEU A 82 -38.02 36.67 5.51
N ILE A 83 -38.65 36.04 6.51
CA ILE A 83 -38.63 34.57 6.67
C ILE A 83 -39.34 33.90 5.48
N LYS A 84 -40.50 34.42 5.04
CA LYS A 84 -41.22 33.88 3.88
C LYS A 84 -40.41 34.01 2.59
N LYS A 85 -39.68 35.11 2.42
CA LYS A 85 -38.85 35.40 1.23
C LYS A 85 -37.40 34.92 1.37
N LEU A 86 -37.10 34.03 2.32
CA LEU A 86 -35.73 33.58 2.57
C LEU A 86 -35.06 32.96 1.34
N ASP A 87 -35.81 32.26 0.49
CA ASP A 87 -35.31 31.70 -0.78
C ASP A 87 -34.85 32.79 -1.77
N GLU A 88 -35.56 33.91 -1.84
CA GLU A 88 -35.16 35.06 -2.66
C GLU A 88 -33.89 35.71 -2.12
N ILE A 89 -33.79 35.85 -0.80
CA ILE A 89 -32.60 36.36 -0.11
C ILE A 89 -31.39 35.46 -0.41
N TYR A 90 -31.57 34.14 -0.39
CA TYR A 90 -30.48 33.21 -0.74
C TYR A 90 -30.02 33.39 -2.18
N LYS A 91 -30.96 33.48 -3.13
CA LYS A 91 -30.62 33.72 -4.55
C LYS A 91 -29.90 35.05 -4.75
N GLN A 92 -30.27 36.08 -4.00
CA GLN A 92 -29.56 37.37 -4.02
C GLN A 92 -28.12 37.21 -3.50
N ILE A 93 -27.94 36.60 -2.33
CA ILE A 93 -26.61 36.36 -1.74
C ILE A 93 -25.73 35.49 -2.66
N GLN A 94 -26.31 34.47 -3.28
CA GLN A 94 -25.61 33.61 -4.26
C GLN A 94 -25.02 34.44 -5.41
N ARG A 95 -25.80 35.36 -5.98
CA ARG A 95 -25.35 36.21 -7.09
C ARG A 95 -24.36 37.28 -6.66
N GLU A 96 -24.62 37.93 -5.53
CA GLU A 96 -23.81 39.04 -5.03
C GLU A 96 -22.42 38.59 -4.60
N TYR A 97 -22.32 37.45 -3.90
CA TYR A 97 -21.06 36.94 -3.34
C TYR A 97 -20.50 35.72 -4.09
N GLN A 98 -21.11 35.33 -5.22
CA GLN A 98 -20.70 34.20 -6.06
C GLN A 98 -20.58 32.87 -5.27
N ILE A 99 -21.56 32.58 -4.44
CA ILE A 99 -21.56 31.38 -3.58
C ILE A 99 -22.35 30.26 -4.24
N SER A 100 -21.83 29.03 -4.16
CA SER A 100 -22.52 27.84 -4.66
C SER A 100 -23.81 27.55 -3.88
N PRO A 101 -24.90 27.14 -4.54
CA PRO A 101 -26.15 26.78 -3.86
C PRO A 101 -25.99 25.64 -2.85
N GLY A 102 -25.01 24.75 -3.04
CA GLY A 102 -24.75 23.64 -2.12
C GLY A 102 -24.16 24.04 -0.77
N ASP A 103 -23.64 25.27 -0.64
CA ASP A 103 -23.10 25.78 0.63
C ASP A 103 -24.22 26.35 1.54
N PHE A 104 -25.44 26.51 1.02
CA PHE A 104 -26.55 27.07 1.77
C PHE A 104 -27.24 26.03 2.65
N PRO A 105 -27.59 26.39 3.90
CA PRO A 105 -28.44 25.55 4.74
C PRO A 105 -29.84 25.42 4.14
N LYS A 106 -30.53 24.31 4.42
CA LYS A 106 -31.92 24.10 3.96
C LYS A 106 -32.84 25.24 4.37
N VAL A 107 -33.62 25.76 3.43
CA VAL A 107 -34.48 26.94 3.62
C VAL A 107 -35.50 26.69 4.72
N GLU A 108 -36.17 25.54 4.70
CA GLU A 108 -37.24 25.20 5.65
C GLU A 108 -36.72 25.18 7.09
N LYS A 109 -35.55 24.55 7.28
CA LYS A 109 -34.89 24.48 8.58
C LYS A 109 -34.48 25.86 9.09
N MET A 110 -33.98 26.72 8.20
CA MET A 110 -33.61 28.08 8.58
C MET A 110 -34.83 28.95 8.87
N GLN A 111 -35.93 28.79 8.13
CA GLN A 111 -37.18 29.48 8.41
C GLN A 111 -37.72 29.14 9.80
N GLU A 112 -37.72 27.85 10.17
CA GLU A 112 -38.11 27.38 11.50
C GLU A 112 -37.24 28.02 12.60
N LEU A 113 -35.90 27.91 12.48
CA LEU A 113 -34.98 28.45 13.48
C LEU A 113 -35.10 29.97 13.63
N LEU A 114 -35.25 30.71 12.53
CA LEU A 114 -35.33 32.17 12.53
C LEU A 114 -36.60 32.71 13.21
N GLN A 115 -37.68 31.93 13.29
CA GLN A 115 -38.91 32.36 13.98
C GLN A 115 -38.64 32.71 15.45
N HIS A 116 -37.72 31.99 16.10
CA HIS A 116 -37.42 32.16 17.52
C HIS A 116 -36.33 33.21 17.83
N HIS A 117 -35.84 33.92 16.81
CA HIS A 117 -34.76 34.90 16.96
C HIS A 117 -35.25 36.34 16.76
N ASP A 118 -34.66 37.29 17.48
CA ASP A 118 -34.91 38.72 17.31
C ASP A 118 -33.90 39.32 16.32
N PHE A 119 -34.39 39.69 15.13
CA PHE A 119 -33.52 40.16 14.05
C PHE A 119 -32.91 41.55 14.33
N THR A 120 -33.45 42.32 15.28
CA THR A 120 -32.87 43.62 15.65
C THR A 120 -31.55 43.47 16.41
N LYS A 121 -31.34 42.32 17.05
CA LYS A 121 -30.12 41.97 17.79
C LYS A 121 -29.03 41.36 16.90
N PHE A 122 -29.35 41.06 15.64
CA PHE A 122 -28.37 40.55 14.71
C PHE A 122 -27.26 41.57 14.47
N GLN A 123 -26.05 41.06 14.32
CA GLN A 123 -24.89 41.87 14.02
C GLN A 123 -24.84 42.18 12.52
N GLN A 124 -24.34 43.36 12.18
CA GLN A 124 -24.00 43.69 10.80
C GLN A 124 -22.76 42.92 10.36
N LEU A 125 -22.62 42.72 9.05
CA LEU A 125 -21.43 42.11 8.46
C LEU A 125 -20.18 42.86 8.89
N ARG A 126 -19.15 42.12 9.32
CA ARG A 126 -17.83 42.65 9.60
C ARG A 126 -16.89 42.19 8.50
N PRO A 127 -16.56 43.04 7.50
CA PRO A 127 -15.75 42.64 6.33
C PRO A 127 -14.43 41.99 6.73
N ARG A 128 -13.74 42.54 7.75
CA ARG A 128 -12.48 41.99 8.27
C ARG A 128 -12.57 40.53 8.70
N LEU A 129 -13.69 40.09 9.29
CA LEU A 129 -13.84 38.69 9.70
C LEU A 129 -14.04 37.76 8.51
N ILE A 130 -14.70 38.25 7.46
CA ILE A 130 -14.90 37.52 6.20
C ILE A 130 -13.57 37.37 5.48
N GLU A 131 -12.79 38.44 5.39
CA GLU A 131 -11.44 38.45 4.80
C GLU A 131 -10.52 37.42 5.46
N VAL A 132 -10.58 37.28 6.79
CA VAL A 132 -9.80 36.26 7.53
C VAL A 132 -10.20 34.84 7.09
N VAL A 133 -11.49 34.57 6.96
CA VAL A 133 -11.99 33.26 6.52
C VAL A 133 -11.62 32.99 5.06
N ASP A 134 -11.72 34.00 4.20
CA ASP A 134 -11.38 33.88 2.78
C ASP A 134 -9.87 33.67 2.59
N LYS A 135 -9.03 34.40 3.33
CA LYS A 135 -7.58 34.15 3.36
C LYS A 135 -7.26 32.75 3.82
N MET A 136 -7.89 32.29 4.91
CA MET A 136 -7.69 30.93 5.41
C MET A 136 -8.04 29.89 4.33
N LEU A 137 -9.18 30.05 3.66
CA LEU A 137 -9.62 29.13 2.60
C LEU A 137 -8.72 29.16 1.35
N ALA A 138 -8.15 30.31 1.01
CA ALA A 138 -7.34 30.48 -0.19
C ALA A 138 -5.86 30.10 0.01
N GLU A 139 -5.28 30.43 1.16
CA GLU A 139 -3.84 30.30 1.43
C GLU A 139 -3.55 29.21 2.47
N ASP A 140 -4.09 29.35 3.68
CA ASP A 140 -3.71 28.51 4.83
C ASP A 140 -4.09 27.04 4.62
N ILE A 141 -5.26 26.77 4.04
CA ILE A 141 -5.70 25.40 3.70
C ILE A 141 -4.76 24.75 2.68
N ALA A 142 -4.30 25.52 1.67
CA ALA A 142 -3.39 25.00 0.66
C ALA A 142 -2.03 24.63 1.29
N HIS A 143 -1.53 25.47 2.19
CA HIS A 143 -0.30 25.19 2.94
C HIS A 143 -0.45 23.95 3.84
N LEU A 144 -1.57 23.81 4.56
CA LEU A 144 -1.85 22.61 5.38
C LEU A 144 -1.94 21.34 4.53
N MET A 145 -2.53 21.41 3.33
CA MET A 145 -2.57 20.27 2.39
C MET A 145 -1.18 19.82 1.94
N GLN A 146 -0.22 20.74 1.84
CA GLN A 146 1.17 20.41 1.47
C GLN A 146 1.94 19.74 2.61
N GLN A 147 1.58 20.02 3.86
CA GLN A 147 2.18 19.39 5.04
C GLN A 147 1.66 17.96 5.30
N ILE A 148 0.54 17.58 4.69
CA ILE A 148 0.01 16.21 4.79
C ILE A 148 0.86 15.31 3.88
N PRO A 149 1.52 14.25 4.40
CA PRO A 149 2.42 13.41 3.64
C PRO A 149 1.78 12.87 2.36
N ARG A 150 2.44 13.08 1.21
CA ARG A 150 2.05 12.51 -0.09
C ARG A 150 2.48 11.05 -0.20
N ASP A 151 1.77 10.25 -0.99
CA ASP A 151 1.99 8.80 -1.13
C ASP A 151 3.45 8.42 -1.43
N ASP A 152 4.21 9.28 -2.11
CA ASP A 152 5.59 9.00 -2.48
C ASP A 152 6.61 9.27 -1.34
N GLU A 153 6.35 10.21 -0.43
CA GLU A 153 7.30 10.53 0.65
C GLU A 153 7.25 9.50 1.79
N ALA A 154 6.06 8.95 2.09
CA ALA A 154 5.93 7.83 3.03
C ALA A 154 6.51 6.51 2.48
N ARG A 155 6.65 6.40 1.14
CA ARG A 155 7.34 5.28 0.49
C ARG A 155 8.86 5.43 0.53
N VAL A 156 9.37 6.65 0.56
CA VAL A 156 10.82 6.95 0.53
C VAL A 156 11.44 6.98 1.93
N SER A 157 10.69 7.34 2.98
CA SER A 157 11.24 7.47 4.34
C SER A 157 11.30 6.17 5.16
N GLY A 158 10.86 5.03 4.61
CA GLY A 158 10.84 3.74 5.32
C GLY A 158 10.02 3.76 6.63
N ALA A 159 9.15 4.76 6.80
CA ALA A 159 8.41 4.97 8.03
C ALA A 159 6.92 4.68 7.77
N PRO A 160 6.41 3.49 8.08
CA PRO A 160 4.97 3.31 8.14
C PRO A 160 4.40 4.25 9.21
N LEU A 161 3.31 4.97 8.88
CA LEU A 161 2.62 5.87 9.81
C LEU A 161 2.03 5.13 11.02
N LEU A 162 1.91 3.80 10.92
CA LEU A 162 1.56 2.88 12.00
C LEU A 162 2.68 1.84 12.09
N LYS A 163 3.49 1.92 13.16
CA LYS A 163 4.59 0.98 13.46
C LYS A 163 4.14 -0.02 14.52
N GLY A 164 4.60 -1.26 14.42
CA GLY A 164 4.38 -2.32 15.42
C GLY A 164 3.26 -3.31 15.09
N GLY A 165 3.39 -4.53 15.62
CA GLY A 165 2.42 -5.61 15.46
C GLY A 165 2.42 -6.20 14.05
N ALA A 166 1.25 -6.63 13.57
CA ALA A 166 1.06 -7.22 12.23
C ALA A 166 1.38 -6.25 11.06
N PHE A 167 1.68 -4.98 11.36
CA PHE A 167 2.03 -3.96 10.37
C PHE A 167 3.54 -3.86 10.09
N ASP A 168 4.39 -4.40 10.97
CA ASP A 168 5.83 -4.52 10.74
C ASP A 168 6.09 -5.76 9.86
N GLY A 169 6.63 -5.57 8.65
CA GLY A 169 6.96 -6.69 7.73
C GLY A 169 5.97 -6.92 6.58
N VAL A 170 4.91 -6.11 6.43
CA VAL A 170 3.92 -6.24 5.33
C VAL A 170 4.55 -6.08 3.92
N LYS A 171 5.78 -5.57 3.84
CA LYS A 171 6.56 -5.51 2.58
C LYS A 171 7.92 -6.20 2.63
N ASP A 172 8.46 -6.47 3.82
CA ASP A 172 9.83 -6.97 3.94
C ASP A 172 9.82 -8.49 4.09
N THR A 173 10.44 -9.12 3.11
CA THR A 173 10.72 -10.56 2.93
C THR A 173 11.54 -11.20 4.06
N ILE A 174 11.77 -10.49 5.17
CA ILE A 174 12.66 -10.89 6.27
C ILE A 174 11.83 -11.38 7.46
N SER A 175 10.86 -12.24 7.19
CA SER A 175 10.24 -13.05 8.25
C SER A 175 10.10 -14.49 7.78
N PRO A 176 10.44 -15.52 8.60
CA PRO A 176 9.74 -16.81 8.53
C PRO A 176 8.24 -16.49 8.39
N PHE A 177 7.39 -17.03 7.52
CA PHE A 177 5.99 -16.52 7.32
C PHE A 177 5.77 -15.27 6.43
N GLY A 178 6.79 -14.65 5.82
CA GLY A 178 6.59 -13.52 4.90
C GLY A 178 5.84 -13.83 3.59
N TYR A 179 5.19 -12.81 3.01
CA TYR A 179 4.42 -12.82 1.75
C TYR A 179 5.16 -13.48 0.58
N LYS A 180 4.50 -14.37 -0.19
CA LYS A 180 5.06 -15.14 -1.34
C LYS A 180 6.19 -16.13 -1.05
N ARG A 181 6.46 -16.45 0.21
CA ARG A 181 7.42 -17.49 0.58
C ARG A 181 7.02 -18.87 0.02
N GLY A 182 8.00 -19.60 -0.51
CA GLY A 182 7.82 -20.99 -0.98
C GLY A 182 7.39 -21.10 -2.44
N GLU A 183 7.28 -19.99 -3.17
CA GLU A 183 6.90 -19.95 -4.58
C GLU A 183 7.94 -19.21 -5.43
N GLY A 184 8.00 -19.53 -6.71
CA GLY A 184 8.96 -18.92 -7.64
C GLY A 184 10.41 -19.12 -7.20
N ILE A 185 11.09 -18.02 -6.87
CA ILE A 185 12.51 -17.99 -6.47
C ILE A 185 12.71 -18.43 -5.02
N ASP A 186 11.70 -18.26 -4.16
CA ASP A 186 11.73 -18.71 -2.76
C ASP A 186 11.22 -20.16 -2.61
N ALA A 187 10.96 -20.86 -3.73
CA ALA A 187 10.61 -22.27 -3.71
C ALA A 187 11.75 -23.11 -3.10
N GLY A 188 11.41 -23.93 -2.11
CA GLY A 188 12.38 -24.75 -1.36
C GLY A 188 13.21 -24.00 -0.32
N GLN A 189 12.91 -22.73 -0.04
CA GLN A 189 13.53 -22.01 1.07
C GLN A 189 13.17 -22.68 2.41
N GLY A 190 14.15 -23.29 3.07
CA GLY A 190 13.97 -24.05 4.31
C GLY A 190 13.74 -25.56 4.13
N GLU A 191 13.69 -26.06 2.88
CA GLU A 191 13.79 -27.51 2.64
C GLU A 191 15.26 -27.97 2.79
N PRO A 192 15.52 -29.15 3.38
CA PRO A 192 16.87 -29.68 3.53
C PRO A 192 17.52 -30.03 2.19
N ASP A 193 16.69 -30.37 1.19
CA ASP A 193 17.14 -30.73 -0.15
C ASP A 193 17.05 -29.55 -1.12
N TRP A 194 17.98 -29.49 -2.07
CA TRP A 194 17.99 -28.48 -3.11
C TRP A 194 16.78 -28.65 -4.04
N ILE A 195 15.94 -27.62 -4.15
CA ILE A 195 14.65 -27.67 -4.87
C ILE A 195 14.77 -28.13 -6.32
N VAL A 196 15.89 -27.80 -6.97
CA VAL A 196 16.20 -28.16 -8.36
C VAL A 196 16.30 -29.68 -8.54
N ASN A 197 16.65 -30.43 -7.48
CA ASN A 197 16.69 -31.90 -7.51
C ASN A 197 15.33 -32.54 -7.86
N LYS A 198 14.21 -31.87 -7.56
CA LYS A 198 12.87 -32.39 -7.89
C LYS A 198 12.67 -32.56 -9.40
N GLU A 199 13.24 -31.68 -10.22
CA GLU A 199 13.13 -31.71 -11.68
C GLU A 199 14.44 -32.05 -12.40
N ARG A 200 15.51 -32.29 -11.65
CA ARG A 200 16.86 -32.55 -12.16
C ARG A 200 16.93 -33.62 -13.24
N HIS A 201 16.17 -34.70 -13.12
CA HIS A 201 16.11 -35.76 -14.13
C HIS A 201 15.74 -35.25 -15.54
N LYS A 202 14.89 -34.23 -15.64
CA LYS A 202 14.52 -33.61 -16.93
C LYS A 202 15.68 -32.77 -17.46
N TYR A 203 16.34 -32.02 -16.58
CA TYR A 203 17.42 -31.13 -16.94
C TYR A 203 18.68 -31.91 -17.34
N ASP A 204 19.01 -33.00 -16.64
CA ASP A 204 20.14 -33.88 -16.94
C ASP A 204 19.97 -34.58 -18.31
N ALA A 205 18.74 -34.93 -18.69
CA ALA A 205 18.44 -35.47 -20.03
C ALA A 205 18.73 -34.43 -21.14
N THR A 206 18.29 -33.19 -20.95
CA THR A 206 18.59 -32.09 -21.87
C THR A 206 20.09 -31.78 -21.89
N PHE A 207 20.74 -31.73 -20.73
CA PHE A 207 22.18 -31.50 -20.60
C PHE A 207 22.99 -32.53 -21.40
N SER A 208 22.65 -33.81 -21.26
CA SER A 208 23.31 -34.90 -21.99
C SER A 208 23.12 -34.77 -23.51
N SER A 209 21.94 -34.33 -23.96
CA SER A 209 21.66 -34.11 -25.38
C SER A 209 22.46 -32.99 -26.03
N LEU A 210 23.02 -32.07 -25.22
CA LEU A 210 23.85 -30.96 -25.68
C LEU A 210 25.32 -31.35 -25.90
N ASN A 211 25.67 -32.63 -25.73
CA ASN A 211 27.02 -33.17 -25.88
C ASN A 211 28.07 -32.42 -25.04
N PRO A 212 27.99 -32.50 -23.71
CA PRO A 212 28.95 -31.85 -22.82
C PRO A 212 30.36 -32.38 -23.07
N VAL A 213 31.35 -31.48 -23.07
CA VAL A 213 32.78 -31.79 -23.18
C VAL A 213 33.37 -31.64 -21.78
N ASP A 214 34.05 -32.67 -21.28
CA ASP A 214 34.59 -32.71 -19.90
C ASP A 214 33.56 -32.41 -18.80
N GLY A 215 32.30 -32.83 -19.02
CA GLY A 215 31.21 -32.63 -18.06
C GLY A 215 30.70 -31.19 -18.00
N LYS A 216 31.02 -30.35 -18.99
CA LYS A 216 30.54 -28.97 -19.11
C LYS A 216 29.99 -28.69 -20.50
N VAL A 217 28.97 -27.84 -20.58
CA VAL A 217 28.44 -27.33 -21.85
C VAL A 217 28.99 -25.93 -22.13
N THR A 218 29.30 -25.66 -23.40
CA THR A 218 29.76 -24.33 -23.80
C THR A 218 28.64 -23.30 -23.69
N GLY A 219 28.98 -22.06 -23.40
CA GLY A 219 27.97 -20.99 -23.35
C GLY A 219 27.21 -20.77 -24.66
N ALA A 220 27.79 -21.12 -25.81
CA ALA A 220 27.08 -21.11 -27.08
C ALA A 220 25.97 -22.18 -27.13
N ASN A 221 26.26 -23.41 -26.70
CA ASN A 221 25.27 -24.50 -26.70
C ASN A 221 24.19 -24.28 -25.65
N ALA A 222 24.57 -23.88 -24.44
CA ALA A 222 23.62 -23.59 -23.38
C ALA A 222 22.71 -22.40 -23.76
N LYS A 223 23.26 -21.32 -24.31
CA LYS A 223 22.45 -20.20 -24.82
C LYS A 223 21.47 -20.63 -25.91
N ALA A 224 21.88 -21.51 -26.84
CA ALA A 224 21.00 -22.02 -27.88
C ALA A 224 19.81 -22.80 -27.29
N GLU A 225 20.02 -23.53 -26.20
CA GLU A 225 18.93 -24.20 -25.48
C GLU A 225 18.04 -23.19 -24.73
N MET A 226 18.65 -22.25 -24.00
CA MET A 226 17.93 -21.23 -23.24
C MET A 226 17.02 -20.37 -24.11
N VAL A 227 17.41 -20.05 -25.35
CA VAL A 227 16.59 -19.25 -26.29
C VAL A 227 15.29 -19.96 -26.68
N LYS A 228 15.23 -21.30 -26.63
CA LYS A 228 14.00 -22.06 -26.91
C LYS A 228 12.87 -21.76 -25.93
N SER A 229 13.19 -21.24 -24.74
CA SER A 229 12.22 -20.80 -23.73
C SER A 229 11.41 -19.55 -24.14
N LYS A 230 11.78 -18.89 -25.25
CA LYS A 230 11.15 -17.66 -25.77
C LYS A 230 11.21 -16.45 -24.81
N LEU A 231 12.10 -16.48 -23.83
CA LEU A 231 12.35 -15.33 -22.96
C LEU A 231 13.20 -14.26 -23.66
N PRO A 232 13.06 -12.96 -23.29
CA PRO A 232 13.90 -11.90 -23.84
C PRO A 232 15.40 -12.13 -23.56
N ASN A 233 16.27 -11.77 -24.52
CA ASN A 233 17.73 -11.93 -24.38
C ASN A 233 18.31 -11.21 -23.14
N SER A 234 17.72 -10.10 -22.71
CA SER A 234 18.11 -9.41 -21.48
C SER A 234 17.89 -10.26 -20.23
N VAL A 235 16.78 -11.00 -20.18
CA VAL A 235 16.42 -11.91 -19.09
C VAL A 235 17.31 -13.15 -19.12
N LEU A 236 17.53 -13.74 -20.31
CA LEU A 236 18.43 -14.89 -20.46
C LEU A 236 19.86 -14.56 -20.06
N GLY A 237 20.35 -13.36 -20.37
CA GLY A 237 21.67 -12.89 -19.92
C GLY A 237 21.75 -12.72 -18.40
N LYS A 238 20.65 -12.31 -17.76
CA LYS A 238 20.57 -12.24 -16.28
C LYS A 238 20.59 -13.64 -15.66
N ILE A 239 19.81 -14.58 -16.21
CA ILE A 239 19.79 -15.97 -15.75
C ILE A 239 21.17 -16.60 -15.91
N TRP A 240 21.83 -16.43 -17.06
CA TRP A 240 23.20 -16.90 -17.29
C TRP A 240 24.15 -16.45 -16.18
N LYS A 241 24.16 -15.14 -15.88
CA LYS A 241 25.04 -14.55 -14.85
C LYS A 241 24.76 -15.11 -13.45
N LEU A 242 23.54 -15.55 -13.18
CA LEU A 242 23.16 -16.14 -11.90
C LEU A 242 23.48 -17.63 -11.83
N SER A 243 23.45 -18.33 -12.96
CA SER A 243 23.68 -19.77 -13.04
C SER A 243 25.15 -20.15 -13.17
N ASP A 244 25.97 -19.32 -13.82
CA ASP A 244 27.42 -19.45 -13.92
C ASP A 244 28.06 -18.97 -12.60
N VAL A 245 28.05 -19.84 -11.58
CA VAL A 245 28.42 -19.51 -10.20
C VAL A 245 29.92 -19.32 -10.06
N ASP A 246 30.70 -20.14 -10.77
CA ASP A 246 32.17 -20.06 -10.76
C ASP A 246 32.74 -19.11 -11.85
N LYS A 247 31.89 -18.56 -12.73
CA LYS A 247 32.23 -17.54 -13.73
C LYS A 247 33.26 -18.02 -14.74
N ASP A 248 33.26 -19.30 -15.05
CA ASP A 248 34.21 -19.90 -15.98
C ASP A 248 33.76 -19.80 -17.45
N GLY A 249 32.52 -19.35 -17.70
CA GLY A 249 31.93 -19.18 -19.02
C GLY A 249 31.38 -20.47 -19.64
N PHE A 250 31.36 -21.55 -18.88
CA PHE A 250 30.74 -22.83 -19.18
C PHE A 250 29.65 -23.11 -18.13
N LEU A 251 28.83 -24.14 -18.36
CA LEU A 251 27.90 -24.61 -17.31
C LEU A 251 28.14 -26.10 -17.10
N ASP A 252 28.37 -26.48 -15.85
CA ASP A 252 28.30 -27.89 -15.46
C ASP A 252 26.85 -28.37 -15.31
N ALA A 253 26.66 -29.66 -14.98
CA ALA A 253 25.32 -30.23 -14.86
C ALA A 253 24.46 -29.56 -13.77
N ASP A 254 25.07 -29.13 -12.65
CA ASP A 254 24.34 -28.47 -11.57
C ASP A 254 23.95 -27.03 -11.97
N GLU A 255 24.86 -26.31 -12.61
CA GLU A 255 24.61 -24.94 -13.10
C GLU A 255 23.61 -24.90 -14.24
N PHE A 256 23.65 -25.89 -15.14
CA PHE A 256 22.66 -26.03 -16.18
C PHE A 256 21.28 -26.34 -15.60
N ALA A 257 21.20 -27.23 -14.61
CA ALA A 257 19.96 -27.51 -13.90
C ALA A 257 19.40 -26.25 -13.19
N LEU A 258 20.28 -25.44 -12.59
CA LEU A 258 19.91 -24.15 -12.01
C LEU A 258 19.38 -23.18 -13.08
N ALA A 259 20.04 -23.08 -14.23
CA ALA A 259 19.61 -22.22 -15.33
C ALA A 259 18.21 -22.60 -15.85
N MET A 260 17.97 -23.90 -16.03
CA MET A 260 16.67 -24.41 -16.47
C MET A 260 15.57 -24.18 -15.42
N HIS A 261 15.91 -24.32 -14.13
CA HIS A 261 14.99 -24.01 -13.04
C HIS A 261 14.61 -22.52 -13.02
N LEU A 262 15.59 -21.61 -13.13
CA LEU A 262 15.32 -20.17 -13.19
C LEU A 262 14.48 -19.79 -14.41
N ILE A 263 14.72 -20.42 -15.56
CA ILE A 263 13.88 -20.26 -16.76
C ILE A 263 12.44 -20.70 -16.46
N SER A 264 12.25 -21.86 -15.84
CA SER A 264 10.93 -22.37 -15.44
C SER A 264 10.20 -21.37 -14.53
N VAL A 265 10.89 -20.85 -13.51
CA VAL A 265 10.35 -19.82 -12.60
C VAL A 265 9.91 -18.57 -13.35
N LYS A 266 10.71 -18.10 -14.33
CA LYS A 266 10.36 -16.92 -15.13
C LYS A 266 9.19 -17.17 -16.09
N VAL A 267 9.12 -18.36 -16.69
CA VAL A 267 8.01 -18.77 -17.56
C VAL A 267 6.71 -18.89 -16.77
N SER A 268 6.77 -19.29 -15.49
CA SER A 268 5.62 -19.30 -14.58
C SER A 268 5.17 -17.90 -14.12
N GLY A 269 5.81 -16.83 -14.59
CA GLY A 269 5.39 -15.45 -14.33
C GLY A 269 6.07 -14.76 -13.14
N TYR A 270 7.05 -15.41 -12.49
CA TYR A 270 7.80 -14.80 -11.39
C TYR A 270 9.03 -14.03 -11.90
N ASP A 271 9.49 -13.05 -11.14
CA ASP A 271 10.70 -12.29 -11.48
C ASP A 271 11.97 -12.98 -11.00
N ILE A 272 13.05 -12.83 -11.78
CA ILE A 272 14.38 -13.35 -11.46
C ILE A 272 15.08 -12.36 -10.51
N PRO A 273 15.71 -12.83 -9.41
CA PRO A 273 16.33 -11.97 -8.41
C PRO A 273 17.56 -11.27 -8.98
N SER A 274 18.02 -10.18 -8.35
CA SER A 274 19.28 -9.52 -8.73
C SER A 274 20.52 -10.35 -8.35
N GLU A 275 20.41 -11.13 -7.28
CA GLU A 275 21.47 -11.97 -6.72
C GLU A 275 20.89 -13.37 -6.45
N LEU A 276 21.73 -14.40 -6.54
CA LEU A 276 21.29 -15.77 -6.35
C LEU A 276 21.12 -16.07 -4.85
N PRO A 277 19.90 -16.43 -4.37
CA PRO A 277 19.69 -16.82 -2.98
C PRO A 277 20.48 -18.08 -2.59
N GLU A 278 20.94 -18.17 -1.34
CA GLU A 278 21.77 -19.28 -0.84
C GLU A 278 21.13 -20.66 -1.02
N HIS A 279 19.80 -20.77 -0.85
CA HIS A 279 19.09 -22.04 -0.99
C HIS A 279 19.02 -22.52 -2.45
N LEU A 280 19.22 -21.65 -3.43
CA LEU A 280 19.29 -22.00 -4.86
C LEU A 280 20.71 -22.31 -5.33
N ILE A 281 21.76 -21.99 -4.55
CA ILE A 281 23.13 -22.34 -4.89
C ILE A 281 23.28 -23.87 -4.94
N PRO A 282 23.90 -24.43 -6.01
CA PRO A 282 24.19 -25.85 -6.08
C PRO A 282 24.92 -26.34 -4.83
N PRO A 283 24.49 -27.44 -4.19
CA PRO A 283 25.07 -27.92 -2.94
C PRO A 283 26.59 -28.07 -2.97
N ARG A 284 27.17 -28.46 -4.12
CA ARG A 284 28.61 -28.64 -4.32
C ARG A 284 29.39 -27.32 -4.37
N LYS A 285 28.72 -26.20 -4.63
CA LYS A 285 29.29 -24.85 -4.76
C LYS A 285 28.89 -23.95 -3.58
N ARG A 286 28.14 -24.45 -2.60
CA ARG A 286 27.92 -23.79 -1.31
C ARG A 286 29.26 -23.81 -0.57
N GLY A 287 29.84 -22.64 -0.30
CA GLY A 287 31.12 -22.54 0.40
C GLY A 287 31.10 -23.37 1.71
N ASP A 288 32.19 -24.07 1.97
CA ASP A 288 32.39 -24.91 3.15
C ASP A 288 32.17 -24.08 4.42
N GLY A 289 31.00 -24.27 5.02
CA GLY A 289 30.48 -23.48 6.12
C GLY A 289 29.56 -24.31 7.00
N GLY A 290 30.09 -25.40 7.55
CA GLY A 290 29.51 -26.06 8.72
C GLY A 290 28.72 -27.34 8.44
N ALA A 291 29.41 -28.38 7.99
CA ALA A 291 29.00 -29.74 8.32
C ALA A 291 29.08 -29.93 9.86
N LEU A 292 27.98 -29.71 10.58
CA LEU A 292 27.86 -30.25 11.94
C LEU A 292 27.71 -31.77 11.82
N SER A 293 28.85 -32.45 11.91
CA SER A 293 28.92 -33.86 12.24
C SER A 293 28.35 -34.06 13.65
N PRO A 294 27.44 -35.02 13.90
CA PRO A 294 27.08 -35.39 15.26
C PRO A 294 28.27 -36.10 15.90
N ALA A 295 28.96 -35.40 16.79
CA ALA A 295 29.99 -35.99 17.62
C ALA A 295 29.36 -37.07 18.51
N ARG A 296 29.79 -38.30 18.29
CA ARG A 296 29.65 -39.40 19.24
C ARG A 296 30.34 -39.02 20.55
N SER A 297 29.63 -39.15 21.67
CA SER A 297 30.23 -39.28 23.00
C SER A 297 29.53 -40.42 23.74
N ASP A 298 29.97 -41.64 23.48
CA ASP A 298 29.97 -42.70 24.48
C ASP A 298 31.24 -42.51 25.32
N THR A 299 31.12 -42.43 26.65
CA THR A 299 31.80 -43.32 27.61
C THR A 299 31.31 -43.01 29.04
N MET A 300 30.60 -44.00 29.59
CA MET A 300 30.54 -44.49 30.98
C MET A 300 31.03 -43.65 32.18
N GLY A 301 30.21 -43.68 33.25
CA GLY A 301 30.64 -44.28 34.53
C GLY A 301 30.62 -43.36 35.74
N GLY A 302 29.71 -43.63 36.70
CA GLY A 302 29.75 -43.04 38.04
C GLY A 302 28.50 -43.36 38.87
N GLU A 303 28.53 -44.50 39.56
CA GLU A 303 27.62 -44.87 40.67
C GLU A 303 27.67 -43.87 41.83
N ALA A 304 26.54 -43.68 42.55
CA ALA A 304 26.42 -43.90 44.01
C ALA A 304 25.13 -43.26 44.61
N GLU A 305 24.37 -44.12 45.30
CA GLU A 305 23.55 -43.91 46.52
C GLU A 305 22.67 -42.66 46.72
N SER A 306 21.34 -42.86 46.73
CA SER A 306 20.54 -43.11 47.96
C SER A 306 19.09 -43.48 47.61
#